data_AF-A0A925JBC7-F1
#
_entry.id   AF-A0A925JBC7-F1
#
_cell.length_a   1.000
_cell.length_b   1.000
_cell.length_c   1.000
_cell.angle_alpha   90.00
_cell.angle_beta   90.00
_cell.angle_gamma   90.00
#
_symmetry.space_group_name_H-M   'P 1'
#
loop_
_entity.id
_entity.type
_entity.pdbx_description
1 polymer ?
#
loop_
_entity_poly.entity_id
_entity_poly.type
_entity_poly.pdbx_seq_one_letter_code
_entity_poly.pdbx_strand_id
1 'polypeptide(L)' 'MSSQPIDSAANRQMPPPLQPAEGSELIAIRDLKVHFNLGGGTFLDKLVGGSPVRRVVKAVDGVSIDIYPGETLGLVG' A
#
# COMPACT_ATOMS: atom_id res chain seq x y z
N MET A 1 -18.37 -25.81 52.34
CA MET A 1 -18.83 -25.43 50.98
C MET A 1 -17.62 -24.83 50.27
N SER A 2 -16.99 -25.61 49.39
CA SER A 2 -15.73 -25.27 48.74
C SER A 2 -16.02 -24.46 47.48
N SER A 3 -15.55 -23.20 47.44
CA SER A 3 -15.52 -22.37 46.25
C SER A 3 -14.31 -22.77 45.39
N GLN A 4 -14.57 -23.35 44.22
CA GLN A 4 -13.56 -23.60 43.20
C GLN A 4 -13.18 -22.25 42.53
N PRO A 5 -11.89 -21.95 42.35
CA PRO A 5 -11.47 -20.77 41.60
C PRO A 5 -11.71 -20.97 40.10
N ILE A 6 -12.16 -19.90 39.43
CA ILE A 6 -12.41 -19.85 38.00
C ILE A 6 -11.07 -19.69 37.27
N ASP A 7 -10.28 -20.76 37.19
CA ASP A 7 -9.02 -20.78 36.43
C ASP A 7 -9.31 -21.13 34.96
N SER A 8 -9.82 -20.17 34.19
CA SER A 8 -10.06 -20.34 32.74
C SER A 8 -9.35 -19.30 31.85
N ALA A 9 -8.47 -18.47 32.41
CA ALA A 9 -7.71 -17.46 31.64
C ALA A 9 -6.29 -17.92 31.26
N ALA A 10 -5.81 -19.06 31.75
CA ALA A 10 -4.40 -19.43 31.73
C ALA A 10 -3.88 -20.10 30.43
N ASN A 11 -4.71 -20.31 29.41
CA ASN A 11 -4.25 -20.98 28.18
C ASN A 11 -4.63 -20.29 26.87
N ARG A 12 -4.63 -18.95 26.84
CA ARG A 12 -4.49 -18.25 25.55
C ARG A 12 -3.02 -18.28 25.15
N GLN A 13 -2.54 -19.45 24.72
CA GLN A 13 -1.29 -19.53 23.98
C GLN A 13 -1.44 -18.62 22.76
N MET A 14 -0.67 -17.53 22.78
CA MET A 14 -0.56 -16.67 21.63
C MET A 14 -0.05 -17.55 20.49
N PRO A 15 -0.72 -17.54 19.31
CA PRO A 15 -0.21 -18.28 18.18
C PRO A 15 1.25 -17.86 17.97
N PRO A 16 2.15 -18.82 17.67
CA PRO A 16 3.54 -18.49 17.39
C PRO A 16 3.58 -17.37 16.35
N PRO A 17 4.54 -16.44 16.43
CA PRO A 17 4.71 -15.40 15.41
C PRO A 17 4.65 -16.05 14.04
N LEU A 18 3.87 -15.49 13.12
CA LEU A 18 3.78 -15.98 11.76
C LEU A 18 5.22 -15.99 11.21
N GLN A 19 5.78 -17.18 11.07
CA GLN A 19 7.08 -17.36 10.44
C GLN A 19 6.87 -16.97 8.97
N PRO A 20 7.72 -16.11 8.38
CA PRO A 20 7.64 -15.83 6.96
C PRO A 20 7.60 -17.15 6.22
N ALA A 21 6.56 -17.38 5.43
CA ALA A 21 6.44 -18.62 4.70
C ALA A 21 7.67 -18.75 3.78
N GLU A 22 8.43 -19.84 3.92
CA GLU A 22 9.46 -20.23 2.96
C GLU A 22 8.83 -20.26 1.55
N GLY A 23 9.09 -19.23 0.75
CA GLY A 23 8.42 -19.01 -0.53
C GLY A 23 8.85 -17.72 -1.23
N SER A 24 8.73 -17.69 -2.55
CA SER A 24 8.93 -16.48 -3.35
C SER A 24 7.90 -15.41 -3.00
N GLU A 25 8.23 -14.16 -3.29
CA GLU A 25 7.30 -13.01 -3.26
C GLU A 25 5.91 -13.39 -3.82
N LEU A 26 4.87 -13.22 -2.99
CA LEU A 26 3.48 -13.50 -3.39
C LEU A 26 2.96 -12.38 -4.27
N ILE A 27 3.31 -11.14 -3.94
CA ILE A 27 3.05 -9.96 -4.75
C ILE A 27 4.37 -9.20 -4.91
N ALA A 28 4.75 -8.96 -6.16
CA ALA A 28 5.88 -8.14 -6.54
C ALA A 28 5.40 -6.91 -7.32
N ILE A 29 5.55 -5.73 -6.70
CA ILE A 29 5.32 -4.43 -7.34
C ILE A 29 6.68 -3.86 -7.72
N ARG A 30 6.82 -3.42 -8.97
CA ARG A 30 8.08 -2.88 -9.52
C ARG A 30 7.79 -1.56 -10.22
N ASP A 31 8.55 -0.53 -9.87
CA ASP A 31 8.49 0.81 -10.48
C ASP A 31 7.06 1.35 -10.70
N LEU A 32 6.18 1.19 -9.71
CA LEU A 32 4.78 1.63 -9.82
C LEU A 32 4.71 3.14 -9.99
N LYS A 33 4.00 3.56 -11.04
CA LYS A 33 3.80 4.96 -11.40
C LYS A 33 2.31 5.23 -11.60
N VAL A 34 1.81 6.26 -10.94
CA VAL A 34 0.45 6.77 -11.09
C VAL A 34 0.55 8.28 -11.31
N HIS A 35 0.42 8.71 -12.56
CA HIS A 35 0.55 10.12 -12.95
C HIS A 35 -0.74 10.62 -13.58
N PHE A 36 -1.26 11.73 -13.07
CA PHE A 36 -2.47 12.39 -13.56
C PHE A 36 -2.10 13.62 -14.40
N ASN A 37 -2.55 13.66 -15.66
CA ASN A 37 -2.45 14.86 -16.48
C ASN A 37 -3.55 15.83 -16.09
N LEU A 38 -3.20 17.01 -15.59
CA LEU A 38 -4.16 18.04 -15.16
C LEU A 38 -4.60 18.99 -16.29
N GLY A 39 -4.15 18.73 -17.52
CA GLY A 39 -4.34 19.65 -18.64
C GLY A 39 -3.58 20.97 -18.46
N GLY A 40 -3.72 21.87 -19.43
CA GLY A 40 -2.94 23.12 -19.44
C GLY A 40 -3.04 23.93 -20.72
N GLY A 41 -4.13 23.79 -21.48
CA GLY A 41 -4.40 24.64 -22.62
C GLY A 41 -5.88 24.64 -22.92
N THR A 42 -6.55 25.73 -22.58
CA THR A 42 -7.89 26.03 -23.11
C THR A 42 -7.78 26.09 -24.64
N PHE A 43 -8.87 25.86 -25.39
CA PHE A 43 -8.86 26.05 -26.86
C PHE A 43 -8.32 27.44 -27.27
N LEU A 44 -8.48 28.43 -26.37
CA LEU A 44 -7.92 29.77 -26.50
C LEU A 44 -6.38 29.81 -26.43
N ASP A 45 -5.72 29.05 -25.54
CA ASP A 45 -4.26 29.05 -25.37
C ASP A 45 -3.51 28.53 -26.61
N LYS A 46 -4.13 27.59 -27.34
CA LYS A 46 -3.64 27.11 -28.65
C LYS A 46 -3.75 28.17 -29.75
N LEU A 47 -4.73 29.08 -29.67
CA LEU A 47 -4.94 30.14 -30.65
C LEU A 47 -3.97 31.32 -30.46
N VAL A 48 -3.51 31.58 -29.23
CA VAL A 48 -2.55 32.67 -28.93
C VAL A 48 -1.08 32.25 -29.06
N GLY A 49 -0.80 31.03 -29.54
CA GLY A 49 0.56 30.52 -29.71
C GLY A 49 1.28 30.17 -28.39
N GLY A 50 0.55 30.12 -27.27
CA GLY A 50 1.10 29.70 -25.99
C GLY A 50 1.36 28.20 -25.97
N SER A 51 2.59 27.78 -25.66
CA SER A 51 2.85 26.36 -25.37
C SER A 51 2.07 25.97 -24.12
N PRO A 52 1.11 25.05 -24.19
CA PRO A 52 0.35 24.63 -23.01
C PRO A 52 1.32 24.01 -22.01
N VAL A 53 1.45 24.62 -20.84
CA VAL A 53 2.27 24.06 -19.75
C VAL A 53 1.61 22.78 -19.31
N ARG A 54 2.17 21.63 -19.70
CA ARG A 54 1.65 20.31 -19.35
C ARG A 54 1.84 20.12 -17.85
N ARG A 55 0.77 20.29 -17.08
CA ARG A 55 0.78 20.02 -15.64
C ARG A 55 0.47 18.55 -15.40
N VAL A 56 1.38 17.87 -14.71
CA VAL A 56 1.25 16.47 -14.32
C VAL A 56 1.41 16.38 -12.80
N VAL A 57 0.46 15.72 -12.15
CA VAL A 57 0.60 15.32 -10.74
C VAL A 57 1.06 13.88 -10.71
N LYS A 58 2.18 13.64 -10.05
CA LYS A 58 2.71 12.29 -9.82
C LYS A 58 2.22 11.80 -8.47
N ALA A 59 1.12 11.05 -8.45
CA ALA A 59 0.54 10.51 -7.22
C ALA A 59 1.36 9.35 -6.66
N VAL A 60 1.95 8.54 -7.54
CA VAL A 60 2.96 7.53 -7.19
C VAL A 60 4.05 7.61 -8.24
N ASP A 61 5.33 7.60 -7.85
CA ASP A 61 6.45 7.66 -8.80
C ASP A 61 7.59 6.73 -8.39
N GLY A 62 7.59 5.52 -8.96
CA GLY A 62 8.70 4.57 -8.85
C GLY A 62 8.71 3.72 -7.58
N VAL A 63 7.53 3.33 -7.08
CA VAL A 63 7.42 2.51 -5.87
C VAL A 63 7.61 1.02 -6.22
N SER A 64 8.52 0.35 -5.51
CA SER A 64 8.70 -1.11 -5.61
C SER A 64 8.52 -1.73 -4.22
N ILE A 65 7.68 -2.76 -4.13
CA ILE A 65 7.28 -3.40 -2.87
C ILE A 65 7.14 -4.91 -3.12
N ASP A 66 7.58 -5.71 -2.16
CA ASP A 66 7.32 -7.14 -2.09
C ASP A 66 6.39 -7.43 -0.93
N ILE A 67 5.47 -8.36 -1.13
CA ILE A 67 4.62 -8.91 -0.08
C ILE A 67 4.77 -10.42 -0.13
N TYR A 68 5.26 -11.00 0.95
CA TYR A 68 5.47 -12.43 1.10
C TYR A 68 4.24 -13.10 1.72
N PRO A 69 4.11 -14.44 1.60
CA PRO A 69 2.96 -15.12 2.18
C PRO A 69 2.96 -15.01 3.71
N GLY A 70 1.79 -14.65 4.26
CA GLY A 70 1.61 -14.42 5.70
C GLY A 70 1.88 -12.97 6.15
N GLU A 71 2.38 -12.10 5.26
CA GLU A 71 2.56 -10.68 5.56
C GLU A 71 1.28 -9.88 5.36
N THR A 72 1.12 -8.84 6.17
CA THR A 72 0.09 -7.81 6.00
C THR A 72 0.78 -6.48 5.76
N LEU A 73 0.55 -5.88 4.59
CA LEU A 73 1.04 -4.54 4.27
C LEU A 73 -0.03 -3.49 4.63
N GLY A 74 0.29 -2.61 5.56
CA GLY A 74 -0.51 -1.42 5.86
C GLY A 74 0.01 -0.20 5.09
N LEU A 75 -0.82 0.38 4.23
CA LEU A 75 -0.53 1.67 3.58
C LEU A 75 -1.16 2.79 4.42
N VAL A 76 -0.34 3.76 4.86
CA VAL A 76 -0.77 4.90 5.68
C VAL A 76 -0.27 6.18 5.06
N GLY A 77 -1.18 7.16 4.89
CA GLY A 77 -0.91 8.46 4.28
C GLY A 77 -2.15 9.35 4.31
#